data_AF-A0A6P0Y8T2-F1
#
_entry.id   AF-A0A6P0Y8T2-F1
#
_cell.length_a   1.000
_cell.length_b   1.000
_cell.length_c   1.000
_cell.angle_alpha   90.00
_cell.angle_beta   90.00
_cell.angle_gamma   90.00
#
_symmetry.space_group_name_H-M   'P 1'
#
loop_
_entity.id
_entity.type
_entity.pdbx_description
1 polymer ?
#
loop_
_entity_poly.entity_id
_entity_poly.type
_entity_poly.pdbx_seq_one_letter_code
_entity_poly.pdbx_strand_id
1 'polypeptide(L)' 'GGSAVTGIRRSGDLVLRAGMALHLHSWFTETGRGDYFISNTALLTDTGCEILTNRSPETLQIR' A
#
# COMPACT_ATOMS: atom_id res chain seq x y z
N GLY A 1 -0.17 19.21 -14.04
CA GLY A 1 0.35 18.51 -12.86
C GLY A 1 -0.80 17.84 -12.16
N GLY A 2 -0.92 16.52 -12.31
CA GLY A 2 -2.00 15.71 -11.77
C GLY A 2 -1.70 14.30 -12.19
N SER A 3 -0.95 13.57 -11.35
CA SER A 3 -0.61 12.20 -11.65
C SER A 3 -1.90 11.39 -11.58
N ALA A 4 -2.36 10.88 -12.72
CA ALA A 4 -3.49 9.96 -12.76
C ALA A 4 -3.00 8.62 -12.21
N VAL A 5 -3.16 8.41 -10.91
CA VAL A 5 -2.85 7.12 -10.27
C VAL A 5 -3.96 6.15 -10.65
N THR A 6 -3.61 5.12 -11.42
CA THR A 6 -4.57 4.06 -11.77
C THR A 6 -4.79 3.18 -10.56
N GLY A 7 -6.00 3.20 -10.00
CA GLY A 7 -6.34 2.38 -8.84
C GLY A 7 -6.48 0.90 -9.20
N ILE A 8 -6.00 0.03 -8.30
CA ILE A 8 -6.30 -1.40 -8.32
C ILE A 8 -7.61 -1.60 -7.56
N ARG A 9 -8.59 -2.22 -8.21
CA ARG A 9 -9.91 -2.48 -7.62
C ARG A 9 -10.42 -3.85 -8.03
N ARG A 10 -11.40 -4.36 -7.27
CA ARG A 10 -12.15 -5.55 -7.69
C ARG A 10 -12.74 -5.33 -9.09
N SER A 11 -12.63 -6.37 -9.92
CA SER A 11 -13.10 -6.36 -11.32
C SER A 11 -12.46 -5.26 -12.17
N GLY A 12 -11.24 -4.83 -11.85
CA GLY A 12 -10.44 -3.95 -12.71
C GLY A 12 -9.67 -4.77 -13.74
N ASP A 13 -9.46 -4.19 -14.92
CA ASP A 13 -8.76 -4.86 -16.04
C ASP A 13 -7.25 -4.59 -16.05
N LEU A 14 -6.72 -3.96 -15.00
CA LEU A 14 -5.29 -3.63 -14.91
C LEU A 14 -4.47 -4.91 -14.70
N VAL A 15 -3.63 -5.23 -15.68
CA VAL A 15 -2.65 -6.33 -15.57
C VAL A 15 -1.38 -5.81 -14.90
N LEU A 16 -1.04 -6.39 -13.75
CA LEU A 16 0.17 -6.08 -13.00
C LEU A 16 1.41 -6.66 -13.70
N ARG A 17 2.50 -5.90 -13.73
CA ARG A 17 3.77 -6.30 -14.38
C ARG A 17 4.97 -5.90 -13.53
N ALA A 18 6.01 -6.73 -13.52
CA ALA A 18 7.27 -6.42 -12.86
C ALA A 18 7.81 -5.04 -13.31
N GLY A 19 8.42 -4.32 -12.37
CA GLY A 19 8.87 -2.93 -12.54
C GLY A 19 7.82 -1.87 -12.21
N MET A 20 6.55 -2.25 -11.99
CA MET A 20 5.54 -1.30 -11.49
C MET A 20 5.78 -0.95 -10.02
N ALA A 21 5.68 0.35 -9.70
CA ALA A 21 5.59 0.82 -8.33
C ALA A 21 4.12 0.93 -7.90
N LEU A 22 3.81 0.36 -6.75
CA LEU A 22 2.48 0.33 -6.16
C LEU A 22 2.50 1.07 -4.83
N HIS A 23 1.42 1.80 -4.56
CA HIS A 23 1.14 2.31 -3.22
C HIS A 23 0.13 1.38 -2.55
N LEU A 24 0.61 0.62 -1.56
CA LEU A 24 -0.20 -0.32 -0.79
C LEU A 24 -0.67 0.37 0.48
N HIS A 25 -1.97 0.39 0.69
CA HIS A 25 -2.59 1.05 1.83
C HIS A 25 -3.60 0.11 2.49
N SER A 26 -3.39 -0.16 3.78
CA SER A 26 -4.30 -0.93 4.62
C SER A 26 -4.70 -0.09 5.82
N TRP A 27 -5.99 0.01 6.12
CA TRP A 27 -6.49 0.79 7.26
C TRP A 27 -7.61 0.08 8.01
N PHE A 28 -7.69 0.38 9.31
CA PHE A 28 -8.88 0.20 10.14
C PHE A 28 -9.26 1.57 10.67
N THR A 29 -10.46 2.01 10.33
CA THR A 29 -11.03 3.28 10.77
C THR A 29 -12.27 3.02 11.60
N GLU A 30 -12.71 4.00 12.38
CA GLU A 30 -13.97 3.97 13.14
C GLU A 30 -14.02 2.84 14.19
N THR A 31 -12.87 2.46 14.75
CA THR A 31 -12.76 1.31 15.67
C THR A 31 -13.20 1.63 17.10
N GLY A 32 -13.37 2.91 17.44
CA GLY A 32 -13.65 3.39 18.80
C GLY A 32 -12.48 3.21 19.80
N ARG A 33 -11.34 2.67 19.37
CA ARG A 33 -10.13 2.44 20.21
C ARG A 33 -8.87 3.08 19.65
N GLY A 34 -8.91 3.57 18.41
CA GLY A 34 -7.82 4.20 17.68
C GLY A 34 -7.81 3.71 16.24
N ASP A 35 -7.64 4.64 15.30
CA ASP A 35 -7.50 4.29 13.90
C ASP A 35 -6.06 3.82 13.63
N TYR A 36 -5.91 2.86 12.73
CA TYR A 36 -4.62 2.28 12.39
C TYR A 36 -4.49 2.18 10.89
N PHE A 37 -3.36 2.62 10.34
CA PHE A 37 -3.08 2.46 8.92
C PHE A 37 -1.61 2.12 8.68
N ILE A 38 -1.37 1.35 7.64
CA ILE A 38 -0.05 1.05 7.09
C ILE A 38 -0.03 1.54 5.64
N SER A 39 1.03 2.28 5.29
CA SER A 39 1.24 2.85 3.96
C SER A 39 2.62 2.46 3.45
N ASN A 40 2.66 1.54 2.49
CA ASN A 40 3.90 1.00 1.93
C ASN A 40 4.04 1.35 0.45
N THR A 41 5.23 1.78 0.04
CA THR A 41 5.63 1.77 -1.37
C THR A 41 6.18 0.38 -1.67
N ALA A 42 5.65 -0.27 -2.69
CA ALA A 42 6.06 -1.61 -3.10
C ALA A 42 6.50 -1.64 -4.56
N LEU A 43 7.62 -2.29 -4.86
CA LEU A 43 8.05 -2.58 -6.23
C LEU A 43 7.62 -4.00 -6.59
N LEU A 44 6.85 -4.15 -7.67
CA LEU A 44 6.47 -5.45 -8.17
C LEU A 44 7.66 -6.09 -8.92
N THR A 45 7.98 -7.32 -8.56
CA THR A 45 8.99 -8.18 -9.19
C THR A 45 8.31 -9.37 -9.87
N ASP A 46 9.11 -10.23 -10.51
CA ASP A 46 8.58 -11.44 -11.16
C ASP A 46 8.05 -12.50 -10.16
N THR A 47 8.40 -12.39 -8.88
CA THR A 47 8.05 -13.38 -7.84
C THR A 47 7.16 -12.82 -6.73
N GLY A 48 6.88 -11.52 -6.72
CA GLY A 48 6.07 -10.88 -5.69
C GLY A 48 6.36 -9.38 -5.58
N CYS A 49 6.16 -8.80 -4.40
CA CYS A 49 6.46 -7.39 -4.14
C CYS A 49 7.62 -7.24 -3.16
N GLU A 50 8.54 -6.32 -3.45
CA GLU A 50 9.51 -5.80 -2.50
C GLU A 50 8.96 -4.54 -1.83
N ILE A 51 8.93 -4.50 -0.49
CA ILE A 51 8.54 -3.31 0.26
C ILE A 51 9.73 -2.36 0.38
N LEU A 52 9.59 -1.15 -0.17
CA LEU A 52 10.63 -0.12 -0.14
C LEU A 52 10.54 0.78 1.10
N THR A 53 9.37 0.83 1.74
CA THR A 53 9.19 1.55 3.00
C THR A 53 9.88 0.81 4.14
N ASN A 54 10.86 1.42 4.82
CA ASN A 54 11.63 0.75 5.88
C ASN A 54 11.89 1.61 7.14
N ARG A 55 11.26 2.80 7.24
CA ARG A 55 11.43 3.73 8.37
C ARG A 55 10.17 3.98 9.18
N SER A 56 9.03 3.46 8.74
CA SER A 56 7.76 3.59 9.46
C SER A 56 7.50 2.34 10.32
N PRO A 57 7.02 2.49 11.56
CA PRO A 57 6.55 1.36 12.35
C PRO A 57 5.38 0.65 11.65
N GLU A 58 5.45 -0.68 11.55
CA GLU A 58 4.33 -1.53 11.10
C GLU A 58 3.55 -2.14 12.28
N THR A 59 3.83 -1.66 13.49
CA THR A 59 3.17 -2.04 14.73
C THR A 59 2.63 -0.81 15.44
N LEU A 60 1.51 -0.98 16.14
CA LEU A 60 0.91 0.08 16.95
C LEU A 60 1.87 0.50 18.07
N GLN A 61 2.24 1.77 18.10
CA GLN A 61 3.01 2.37 19.19
C GLN A 61 2.06 3.13 20.12
N ILE A 62 1.87 2.62 21.33
CA ILE A 62 1.15 3.32 22.41
C ILE A 62 2.21 3.99 23.29
N ARG A 63 2.11 5.30 23.50
CA ARG A 63 3.00 6.08 24.38
C ARG A 63 2.29 6.47 25.66
#